data_AF-A0A1V5RPQ0-F1
#
_entry.id   AF-A0A1V5RPQ0-F1
#
_cell.length_a   1.000
_cell.length_b   1.000
_cell.length_c   1.000
_cell.angle_alpha   90.00
_cell.angle_beta   90.00
_cell.angle_gamma   90.00
#
_symmetry.space_group_name_H-M   'P 1'
#
loop_
_entity.id
_entity.type
_entity.pdbx_description
1 polymer ?
#
loop_
_entity_poly.entity_id
_entity_poly.type
_entity_poly.pdbx_seq_one_letter_code
_entity_poly.pdbx_strand_id
1 'polypeptide(L)'
;MTTSNFSNNKYAEAIIYNKIELPSLKQLDENTILEWQQQLVLLVQGAAVELEDKYPLIVILSAFGVIHRFSPEMVLNTDKAHHYLIFDHQPVSVLRPPEIITKFSNWGKQLQEQEIKQKPYQAEVSINIENIYHNISEDDLETKIQKSLLEIAKLIFPSDRTVLIGQAPSLLFLLVYHLLLGKTGQIYYQADDKANPFNVSLSIWR
;
A
#
# COMPACT_ATOMS: atom_id res chain seq x y z
N MET A 1 27.52 -11.79 39.18
CA MET A 1 26.97 -12.00 37.82
C MET A 1 26.99 -10.67 37.11
N THR A 2 27.96 -10.49 36.22
CA THR A 2 28.15 -9.28 35.42
C THR A 2 27.14 -9.31 34.27
N THR A 3 26.20 -8.37 34.27
CA THR A 3 25.32 -8.11 33.13
C THR A 3 26.18 -7.60 31.98
N SER A 4 26.35 -8.40 30.94
CA SER A 4 26.97 -7.97 29.69
C SER A 4 26.11 -6.87 29.07
N ASN A 5 26.58 -5.63 29.16
CA ASN A 5 26.12 -4.55 28.29
C ASN A 5 26.48 -4.93 26.86
N PHE A 6 25.55 -5.56 26.14
CA PHE A 6 25.61 -5.56 24.69
C PHE A 6 25.45 -4.11 24.25
N SER A 7 26.56 -3.48 23.91
CA SER A 7 26.56 -2.28 23.09
C SER A 7 25.82 -2.63 21.79
N ASN A 8 24.55 -2.26 21.70
CA ASN A 8 23.80 -2.30 20.44
C ASN A 8 24.60 -1.48 19.44
N ASN A 9 25.32 -2.17 18.57
CA ASN A 9 26.06 -1.58 17.47
C ASN A 9 25.04 -0.84 16.60
N LYS A 10 24.98 0.49 16.77
CA LYS A 10 24.09 1.44 16.09
C LYS A 10 24.51 1.68 14.63
N TYR A 11 24.90 0.63 13.91
CA TYR A 11 25.21 0.77 12.49
C TYR A 11 23.94 0.53 11.69
N ALA A 12 23.61 1.49 10.83
CA ALA A 12 22.50 1.33 9.91
C ALA A 12 22.85 0.24 8.89
N GLU A 13 21.98 -0.74 8.73
CA GLU A 13 22.17 -1.85 7.81
C GLU A 13 21.76 -1.45 6.39
N ALA A 14 22.53 -1.86 5.39
CA ALA A 14 22.15 -1.66 4.00
C ALA A 14 21.02 -2.63 3.65
N ILE A 15 19.91 -2.09 3.16
CA ILE A 15 18.74 -2.89 2.78
C ILE A 15 18.89 -3.39 1.33
N ILE A 16 18.45 -4.62 1.08
CA ILE A 16 18.36 -5.21 -0.26
C ILE A 16 16.89 -5.57 -0.49
N TYR A 17 16.37 -5.17 -1.64
CA TYR A 17 14.98 -5.46 -2.00
C TYR A 17 14.91 -6.73 -2.84
N ASN A 18 14.09 -7.67 -2.39
CA ASN A 18 13.72 -8.83 -3.16
C ASN A 18 12.67 -8.42 -4.19
N LYS A 19 13.00 -8.58 -5.47
CA LYS A 19 12.03 -8.36 -6.55
C LYS A 19 10.99 -9.47 -6.53
N ILE A 20 9.73 -9.08 -6.44
CA ILE A 20 8.60 -10.00 -6.44
C ILE A 20 7.96 -10.02 -7.82
N GLU A 21 7.97 -11.19 -8.45
CA GLU A 21 7.19 -11.43 -9.66
C GLU A 21 5.77 -11.85 -9.29
N LEU A 22 4.78 -11.15 -9.83
CA LEU A 22 3.37 -11.50 -9.63
C LEU A 22 2.88 -12.40 -10.78
N PRO A 23 1.95 -13.32 -10.51
CA PRO A 23 1.39 -14.17 -11.53
C PRO A 23 0.55 -13.35 -12.52
N SER A 24 0.61 -13.76 -13.79
CA SER A 24 -0.39 -13.37 -14.77
C SER A 24 -1.68 -14.14 -14.52
N LEU A 25 -2.52 -13.64 -13.61
CA LEU A 25 -3.81 -14.24 -13.30
C LEU A 25 -4.75 -14.08 -14.50
N LYS A 26 -4.98 -15.17 -15.24
CA LYS A 26 -5.95 -15.21 -16.36
C LYS A 26 -7.39 -15.15 -15.88
N GLN A 27 -7.64 -15.61 -14.65
CA GLN A 27 -8.93 -15.55 -13.97
C GLN A 27 -8.71 -15.07 -12.53
N LEU A 28 -9.55 -14.15 -12.09
CA LEU A 28 -9.56 -13.59 -10.75
C LEU A 28 -10.76 -14.18 -10.02
N ASP A 29 -10.67 -15.45 -9.64
CA ASP A 29 -11.59 -16.04 -8.67
C ASP A 29 -10.96 -16.04 -7.27
N GLU A 30 -11.79 -15.99 -6.24
CA GLU A 30 -11.36 -15.81 -4.85
C GLU A 30 -10.45 -16.94 -4.36
N ASN A 31 -10.67 -18.18 -4.81
CA ASN A 31 -9.87 -19.33 -4.39
C ASN A 31 -8.46 -19.27 -4.98
N THR A 32 -8.35 -18.98 -6.28
CA THR A 32 -7.06 -18.79 -6.94
C THR A 32 -6.26 -17.67 -6.30
N ILE A 33 -6.90 -16.55 -5.93
CA ILE A 33 -6.21 -15.46 -5.23
C ILE A 33 -5.76 -15.90 -3.83
N LEU A 34 -6.60 -16.63 -3.09
CA LEU A 34 -6.25 -17.09 -1.75
C LEU A 34 -5.01 -18.01 -1.78
N GLU A 35 -5.00 -19.01 -2.66
CA GLU A 35 -3.87 -19.93 -2.81
C GLU A 35 -2.58 -19.20 -3.19
N TRP A 36 -2.70 -18.24 -4.10
CA TRP A 36 -1.56 -17.43 -4.49
C TRP A 36 -1.08 -16.50 -3.37
N GLN A 37 -1.99 -15.86 -2.63
CA GLN A 37 -1.65 -15.04 -1.48
C GLN A 37 -0.88 -15.85 -0.43
N GLN A 38 -1.24 -17.13 -0.20
CA GLN A 38 -0.50 -18.03 0.69
C GLN A 38 0.93 -18.30 0.22
N GLN A 39 1.14 -18.52 -1.08
CA GLN A 39 2.48 -18.67 -1.64
C GLN A 39 3.30 -17.38 -1.51
N LEU A 40 2.66 -16.22 -1.73
CA LEU A 40 3.30 -14.93 -1.61
C LEU A 40 3.82 -14.65 -0.20
N VAL A 41 3.13 -15.11 0.86
CA VAL A 41 3.62 -14.99 2.25
C VAL A 41 5.04 -15.55 2.39
N LEU A 42 5.30 -16.73 1.81
CA LEU A 42 6.61 -17.39 1.91
C LEU A 42 7.73 -16.59 1.22
N LEU A 43 7.39 -15.80 0.21
CA LEU A 43 8.36 -15.01 -0.56
C LEU A 43 8.68 -13.68 0.12
N VAL A 44 7.73 -13.11 0.86
CA VAL A 44 7.82 -11.73 1.38
C VAL A 44 8.09 -11.68 2.89
N GLN A 45 7.95 -12.79 3.61
CA GLN A 45 8.08 -12.83 5.06
C GLN A 45 9.46 -12.38 5.52
N GLY A 46 9.52 -11.23 6.21
CA GLY A 46 10.75 -10.66 6.78
C GLY A 46 11.70 -10.05 5.76
N ALA A 47 11.38 -10.06 4.47
CA ALA A 47 12.21 -9.50 3.41
C ALA A 47 11.67 -8.16 2.92
N ALA A 48 12.52 -7.16 2.76
CA ALA A 48 12.14 -5.94 2.04
C ALA A 48 11.87 -6.28 0.58
N VAL A 49 10.81 -5.74 -0.01
CA VAL A 49 10.36 -6.14 -1.35
C VAL A 49 10.27 -4.97 -2.32
N GLU A 50 10.55 -5.27 -3.58
CA GLU A 50 10.30 -4.38 -4.72
C GLU A 50 9.24 -5.03 -5.62
N LEU A 51 8.27 -4.23 -6.04
CA LEU A 51 7.21 -4.63 -6.96
C LEU A 51 7.21 -3.74 -8.19
N GLU A 52 7.14 -4.34 -9.37
CA GLU A 52 7.05 -3.59 -10.63
C GLU A 52 5.60 -3.21 -10.97
N ASP A 53 5.38 -1.98 -11.40
CA ASP A 53 4.08 -1.44 -11.85
C ASP A 53 3.74 -1.85 -13.29
N LYS A 54 4.01 -3.12 -13.64
CA LYS A 54 3.70 -3.73 -14.94
C LYS A 54 2.48 -4.65 -14.89
N TYR A 55 2.03 -4.99 -13.69
CA TYR A 55 0.93 -5.92 -13.46
C TYR A 55 -0.42 -5.20 -13.40
N PRO A 56 -1.54 -5.90 -13.63
CA PRO A 56 -2.86 -5.32 -13.44
C PRO A 56 -3.05 -4.82 -11.99
N LEU A 57 -3.63 -3.63 -11.83
CA LEU A 57 -3.80 -2.97 -10.53
C LEU A 57 -4.47 -3.86 -9.47
N ILE A 58 -5.48 -4.62 -9.86
CA ILE A 58 -6.16 -5.58 -8.97
C ILE A 58 -5.22 -6.64 -8.38
N VAL A 59 -4.24 -7.10 -9.17
CA VAL A 59 -3.23 -8.07 -8.72
C VAL A 59 -2.23 -7.39 -7.79
N ILE A 60 -1.81 -6.16 -8.12
CA ILE A 60 -0.94 -5.33 -7.28
C ILE A 60 -1.58 -5.07 -5.91
N LEU A 61 -2.85 -4.67 -5.88
CA LEU A 61 -3.57 -4.42 -4.62
C LEU A 61 -3.75 -5.69 -3.79
N SER A 62 -4.04 -6.82 -4.45
CA SER A 62 -4.18 -8.11 -3.78
C SER A 62 -2.85 -8.60 -3.18
N ALA A 63 -1.71 -8.33 -3.85
CA ALA A 63 -0.37 -8.59 -3.32
C ALA A 63 -0.05 -7.66 -2.16
N PHE A 64 -0.43 -6.39 -2.27
CA PHE A 64 -0.11 -5.36 -1.28
C PHE A 64 -0.60 -5.71 0.12
N GLY A 65 -1.82 -6.25 0.25
CA GLY A 65 -2.36 -6.69 1.54
C GLY A 65 -1.50 -7.76 2.23
N VAL A 66 -0.91 -8.68 1.44
CA VAL A 66 0.03 -9.70 1.95
C VAL A 66 1.37 -9.05 2.31
N ILE A 67 1.96 -8.31 1.36
CA ILE A 67 3.25 -7.65 1.52
C ILE A 67 3.25 -6.75 2.74
N HIS A 68 2.26 -5.88 2.89
CA HIS A 68 2.17 -4.95 4.02
C HIS A 68 2.17 -5.65 5.38
N ARG A 69 1.58 -6.85 5.47
CA ARG A 69 1.51 -7.59 6.74
C ARG A 69 2.79 -8.34 7.06
N PHE A 70 3.46 -8.88 6.05
CA PHE A 70 4.54 -9.85 6.24
C PHE A 70 5.94 -9.34 5.87
N SER A 71 6.03 -8.26 5.10
CA SER A 71 7.27 -7.57 4.79
C SER A 71 7.51 -6.39 5.74
N PRO A 72 8.77 -6.13 6.14
CA PRO A 72 9.12 -4.90 6.84
C PRO A 72 9.04 -3.66 5.96
N GLU A 73 9.12 -3.76 4.62
CA GLU A 73 9.16 -2.61 3.73
C GLU A 73 8.78 -2.98 2.29
N MET A 74 8.12 -2.05 1.57
CA MET A 74 7.83 -2.22 0.15
C MET A 74 8.16 -0.98 -0.68
N VAL A 75 8.83 -1.22 -1.80
CA VAL A 75 9.05 -0.26 -2.88
C VAL A 75 8.20 -0.63 -4.09
N LEU A 76 7.57 0.36 -4.70
CA LEU A 76 6.98 0.26 -6.02
C LEU A 76 7.94 0.84 -7.05
N ASN A 77 8.35 0.04 -8.03
CA ASN A 77 9.07 0.45 -9.21
C ASN A 77 8.06 0.78 -10.32
N THR A 78 7.91 2.06 -10.66
CA THR A 78 6.93 2.49 -11.65
C THR A 78 7.37 2.19 -13.08
N ASP A 79 6.43 2.25 -14.02
CA ASP A 79 6.69 2.19 -15.47
C ASP A 79 7.78 3.16 -15.97
N LYS A 80 7.95 4.29 -15.27
CA LYS A 80 8.99 5.31 -15.52
C LYS A 80 10.32 5.04 -14.80
N ALA A 81 10.51 3.85 -14.24
CA ALA A 81 11.68 3.44 -13.46
C ALA A 81 11.94 4.29 -12.20
N HIS A 82 10.88 4.89 -11.62
CA HIS A 82 10.98 5.54 -10.32
C HIS A 82 10.67 4.54 -9.21
N HIS A 83 11.48 4.56 -8.15
CA HIS A 83 11.34 3.67 -7.01
C HIS A 83 10.71 4.43 -5.84
N TYR A 84 9.43 4.20 -5.56
CA TYR A 84 8.72 4.85 -4.45
C TYR A 84 8.58 3.91 -3.26
N LEU A 85 9.05 4.36 -2.10
CA LEU A 85 8.80 3.68 -0.84
C LEU A 85 7.35 3.89 -0.40
N ILE A 86 6.58 2.80 -0.29
CA ILE A 86 5.16 2.86 0.05
C ILE A 86 4.93 2.88 1.57
N PHE A 87 5.61 2.00 2.30
CA PHE A 87 5.58 1.94 3.77
C PHE A 87 6.92 1.46 4.30
N ASP A 88 7.22 1.79 5.55
CA ASP A 88 8.43 1.38 6.28
C ASP A 88 8.06 0.94 7.71
N HIS A 89 8.23 -0.34 7.98
CA HIS A 89 8.04 -0.96 9.29
C HIS A 89 9.36 -1.46 9.90
N GLN A 90 10.51 -1.03 9.37
CA GLN A 90 11.81 -1.44 9.89
C GLN A 90 11.95 -1.00 11.36
N PRO A 91 12.34 -1.92 12.27
CA PRO A 91 12.52 -1.60 13.69
C PRO A 91 13.79 -0.80 13.95
N VAL A 92 14.68 -0.69 12.96
CA VAL A 92 16.00 -0.06 13.05
C VAL A 92 16.23 0.87 11.86
N SER A 93 17.16 1.81 12.00
CA SER A 93 17.61 2.65 10.89
C SER A 93 18.31 1.80 9.84
N VAL A 94 17.93 1.97 8.57
CA VAL A 94 18.54 1.29 7.42
C VAL A 94 19.07 2.30 6.40
N LEU A 95 20.11 1.92 5.68
CA LEU A 95 20.64 2.66 4.52
C LEU A 95 19.96 2.14 3.26
N ARG A 96 19.28 3.05 2.55
CA ARG A 96 18.57 2.76 1.30
C ARG A 96 19.39 3.21 0.09
N PRO A 97 19.24 2.53 -1.06
CA PRO A 97 19.69 3.07 -2.33
C PRO A 97 19.17 4.50 -2.55
N PRO A 98 20.03 5.44 -3.01
CA PRO A 98 19.69 6.86 -3.13
C PRO A 98 18.57 7.16 -4.13
N GLU A 99 18.30 6.25 -5.07
CA GLU A 99 17.23 6.33 -6.05
C GLU A 99 15.83 6.10 -5.46
N ILE A 100 15.73 5.60 -4.23
CA ILE A 100 14.44 5.32 -3.58
C ILE A 100 13.86 6.61 -3.00
N ILE A 101 12.71 6.99 -3.52
CA ILE A 101 11.95 8.16 -3.13
C ILE A 101 11.12 7.82 -1.88
N THR A 102 11.49 8.39 -0.73
CA THR A 102 10.86 8.13 0.58
C THR A 102 9.79 9.12 0.99
N LYS A 103 9.46 10.09 0.12
CA LYS A 103 8.57 11.23 0.43
C LYS A 103 7.19 10.81 0.93
N PHE A 104 6.66 9.67 0.46
CA PHE A 104 5.30 9.22 0.77
C PHE A 104 5.21 8.23 1.95
N SER A 105 6.31 7.63 2.38
CA SER A 105 6.28 6.49 3.31
C SER A 105 5.77 6.80 4.72
N ASN A 106 5.83 8.08 5.12
CA ASN A 106 5.39 8.54 6.45
C ASN A 106 4.05 9.29 6.44
N TRP A 107 3.33 9.28 5.31
CA TRP A 107 2.09 10.03 5.15
C TRP A 107 1.00 9.63 6.15
N GLY A 108 0.93 8.34 6.51
CA GLY A 108 -0.02 7.87 7.52
C GLY A 108 0.14 8.58 8.87
N LYS A 109 1.36 8.91 9.28
CA LYS A 109 1.64 9.66 10.51
C LYS A 109 1.27 11.14 10.36
N GLN A 110 1.67 11.76 9.25
CA GLN A 110 1.41 13.18 8.99
C GLN A 110 -0.08 13.51 8.91
N LEU A 111 -0.89 12.63 8.32
CA LEU A 111 -2.34 12.81 8.21
C LEU A 111 -3.08 12.47 9.51
N GLN A 112 -2.55 11.56 10.33
CA GLN A 112 -3.10 11.26 11.66
C GLN A 112 -2.99 12.44 12.62
N GLU A 113 -1.88 13.19 12.56
CA GLU A 113 -1.68 14.42 13.33
C GLU A 113 -2.66 15.52 12.94
N GLN A 114 -3.17 15.50 11.70
CA GLN A 114 -4.01 16.56 11.17
C GLN A 114 -5.50 16.37 11.44
N GLU A 115 -6.10 15.16 11.35
CA GLU A 115 -7.58 15.14 11.33
C GLU A 115 -8.32 13.80 11.57
N ILE A 116 -7.91 12.98 12.54
CA ILE A 116 -8.75 11.84 13.00
C ILE A 116 -9.36 12.12 14.38
N LYS A 117 -10.12 13.22 14.47
CA LYS A 117 -11.12 13.36 15.53
C LYS A 117 -12.34 12.53 15.14
N GLN A 118 -12.56 11.42 15.86
CA GLN A 118 -13.78 10.59 15.95
C GLN A 118 -14.79 10.76 14.79
N LYS A 119 -14.39 10.37 13.59
CA LYS A 119 -15.32 10.27 12.46
C LYS A 119 -16.35 9.16 12.75
N PRO A 120 -17.64 9.36 12.41
CA PRO A 120 -18.65 8.33 12.63
C PRO A 120 -18.35 7.08 11.81
N TYR A 121 -18.70 5.93 12.39
CA TYR A 121 -18.64 4.65 11.71
C TYR A 121 -19.62 4.60 10.53
N GLN A 122 -19.21 3.96 9.43
CA GLN A 122 -20.05 3.75 8.24
C GLN A 122 -20.01 2.28 7.82
N ALA A 123 -21.13 1.71 7.39
CA ALA A 123 -21.12 0.33 6.87
C ALA A 123 -20.25 0.23 5.60
N GLU A 124 -20.38 1.20 4.70
CA GLU A 124 -19.62 1.24 3.45
C GLU A 124 -19.15 2.67 3.15
N VAL A 125 -17.91 2.79 2.66
CA VAL A 125 -17.31 4.03 2.15
C VAL A 125 -16.88 3.79 0.71
N SER A 126 -17.27 4.67 -0.21
CA SER A 126 -16.85 4.60 -1.61
C SER A 126 -15.99 5.82 -1.95
N ILE A 127 -14.78 5.57 -2.46
CA ILE A 127 -13.79 6.60 -2.79
C ILE A 127 -13.49 6.50 -4.28
N ASN A 128 -13.98 7.47 -5.05
CA ASN A 128 -13.66 7.59 -6.48
C ASN A 128 -12.30 8.27 -6.66
N ILE A 129 -11.25 7.45 -6.72
CA ILE A 129 -9.86 7.90 -6.80
C ILE A 129 -9.60 8.59 -8.14
N GLU A 130 -10.14 8.05 -9.23
CA GLU A 130 -10.00 8.62 -10.58
C GLU A 130 -10.53 10.05 -10.66
N ASN A 131 -11.76 10.28 -10.18
CA ASN A 131 -12.37 11.59 -10.18
C ASN A 131 -11.54 12.60 -9.36
N ILE A 132 -11.08 12.21 -8.16
CA ILE A 132 -10.26 13.07 -7.31
C ILE A 132 -8.93 13.41 -8.00
N TYR A 133 -8.27 12.40 -8.56
CA TYR A 133 -7.00 12.56 -9.27
C TYR A 133 -7.13 13.48 -10.48
N HIS A 134 -8.18 13.33 -11.30
CA HIS A 134 -8.38 14.15 -12.49
C HIS A 134 -8.83 15.58 -12.22
N ASN A 135 -9.54 15.82 -11.10
CA ASN A 135 -9.95 17.18 -10.72
C ASN A 135 -8.80 18.05 -10.18
N ILE A 136 -7.62 17.46 -9.94
CA ILE A 136 -6.43 18.20 -9.52
C ILE A 136 -5.66 18.67 -10.75
N SER A 137 -5.67 19.99 -10.95
CA SER A 137 -4.94 20.68 -12.01
C SER A 137 -3.46 20.87 -11.65
N GLU A 138 -2.72 19.78 -11.60
CA GLU A 138 -1.26 19.77 -11.45
C GLU A 138 -0.61 18.91 -12.54
N ASP A 139 0.49 19.39 -13.09
CA ASP A 139 1.27 18.67 -14.11
C ASP A 139 2.35 17.76 -13.49
N ASP A 140 2.91 18.18 -12.35
CA ASP A 140 3.88 17.37 -11.61
C ASP A 140 3.18 16.19 -10.92
N LEU A 141 3.62 14.97 -11.25
CA LEU A 141 3.02 13.74 -10.76
C LEU A 141 3.03 13.68 -9.23
N GLU A 142 4.17 13.99 -8.59
CA GLU A 142 4.27 13.87 -7.13
C GLU A 142 3.37 14.86 -6.41
N THR A 143 3.33 16.10 -6.87
CA THR A 143 2.46 17.15 -6.33
C THR A 143 0.99 16.77 -6.52
N LYS A 144 0.65 16.21 -7.69
CA LYS A 144 -0.70 15.72 -7.96
C LYS A 144 -1.11 14.56 -7.04
N ILE A 145 -0.22 13.58 -6.83
CA ILE A 145 -0.41 12.46 -5.89
C ILE A 145 -0.60 13.00 -4.46
N GLN A 146 0.27 13.91 -4.02
CA GLN A 146 0.18 14.56 -2.71
C GLN A 146 -1.16 15.26 -2.51
N LYS A 147 -1.59 16.13 -3.44
CA LYS A 147 -2.90 16.79 -3.33
C LYS A 147 -4.06 15.79 -3.36
N SER A 148 -3.96 14.74 -4.18
CA SER A 148 -4.99 13.69 -4.26
C SER A 148 -5.16 12.96 -2.93
N LEU A 149 -4.05 12.58 -2.31
CA LEU A 149 -4.06 11.89 -1.02
C LEU A 149 -4.64 12.76 0.09
N LEU A 150 -4.39 14.07 0.10
CA LEU A 150 -4.99 15.00 1.06
C LEU A 150 -6.52 15.05 0.92
N GLU A 151 -7.04 15.13 -0.31
CA GLU A 151 -8.49 15.09 -0.53
C GLU A 151 -9.09 13.73 -0.18
N ILE A 152 -8.42 12.63 -0.55
CA ILE A 152 -8.88 11.27 -0.22
C ILE A 152 -8.89 11.04 1.30
N ALA A 153 -7.90 11.53 2.03
CA ALA A 153 -7.83 11.37 3.49
C ALA A 153 -9.06 11.95 4.22
N LYS A 154 -9.66 13.02 3.68
CA LYS A 154 -10.91 13.60 4.20
C LYS A 154 -12.10 12.65 4.05
N LEU A 155 -12.06 11.75 3.08
CA LEU A 155 -13.10 10.76 2.79
C LEU A 155 -12.89 9.42 3.52
N ILE A 156 -11.79 9.26 4.25
CA ILE A 156 -11.55 8.03 5.01
C ILE A 156 -12.34 8.09 6.34
N PHE A 157 -13.25 7.13 6.53
CA PHE A 157 -14.02 6.89 7.75
C PHE A 157 -13.82 5.44 8.22
N PRO A 158 -13.95 5.17 9.54
CA PRO A 158 -14.04 3.81 10.03
C PRO A 158 -15.19 3.06 9.36
N SER A 159 -14.96 1.86 8.81
CA SER A 159 -15.98 1.13 8.06
C SER A 159 -15.81 -0.39 8.00
N ASP A 160 -16.90 -1.13 7.74
CA ASP A 160 -16.79 -2.56 7.38
C ASP A 160 -16.11 -2.72 6.02
N ARG A 161 -16.51 -1.88 5.07
CA ARG A 161 -16.13 -1.97 3.67
C ARG A 161 -15.72 -0.63 3.10
N THR A 162 -14.58 -0.58 2.42
CA THR A 162 -14.19 0.55 1.57
C THR A 162 -14.02 0.10 0.13
N VAL A 163 -14.63 0.82 -0.83
CA VAL A 163 -14.51 0.57 -2.27
C VAL A 163 -13.67 1.66 -2.92
N LEU A 164 -12.56 1.27 -3.54
CA LEU A 164 -11.69 2.15 -4.34
C LEU A 164 -12.13 2.07 -5.80
N ILE A 165 -12.53 3.21 -6.38
CA ILE A 165 -13.16 3.26 -7.70
C ILE A 165 -12.27 4.00 -8.70
N GLY A 166 -12.15 3.44 -9.90
CA GLY A 166 -11.64 4.09 -11.09
C GLY A 166 -10.23 3.67 -11.52
N GLN A 167 -9.64 4.47 -12.40
CA GLN A 167 -8.27 4.34 -12.89
C GLN A 167 -7.41 5.57 -12.54
N ALA A 168 -6.25 5.33 -11.94
CA ALA A 168 -5.24 6.32 -11.57
C ALA A 168 -3.91 5.57 -11.37
N PRO A 169 -2.76 6.26 -11.20
CA PRO A 169 -1.48 5.59 -10.98
C PRO A 169 -1.54 4.61 -9.80
N SER A 170 -0.97 3.41 -9.95
CA SER A 170 -0.97 2.38 -8.90
C SER A 170 -0.38 2.89 -7.58
N LEU A 171 0.62 3.77 -7.66
CA LEU A 171 1.18 4.48 -6.51
C LEU A 171 0.10 5.12 -5.63
N LEU A 172 -0.88 5.80 -6.23
CA LEU A 172 -1.96 6.46 -5.47
C LEU A 172 -2.83 5.41 -4.76
N PHE A 173 -3.23 4.36 -5.45
CA PHE A 173 -4.05 3.29 -4.88
C PHE A 173 -3.34 2.59 -3.71
N LEU A 174 -2.04 2.29 -3.85
CA LEU A 174 -1.25 1.66 -2.79
C LEU A 174 -1.12 2.55 -1.56
N LEU A 175 -0.88 3.86 -1.75
CA LEU A 175 -0.81 4.82 -0.65
C LEU A 175 -2.17 4.98 0.04
N VAL A 176 -3.28 5.03 -0.70
CA VAL A 176 -4.63 5.04 -0.12
C VAL A 176 -4.93 3.75 0.63
N TYR A 177 -4.59 2.60 0.07
CA TYR A 177 -4.71 1.31 0.74
C TYR A 177 -3.97 1.34 2.07
N HIS A 178 -2.71 1.81 2.10
CA HIS A 178 -1.93 1.96 3.33
C HIS A 178 -2.64 2.84 4.38
N LEU A 179 -3.25 3.96 3.96
CA LEU A 179 -4.00 4.86 4.86
C LEU A 179 -5.30 4.26 5.41
N LEU A 180 -5.88 3.27 4.73
CA LEU A 180 -7.11 2.58 5.12
C LEU A 180 -6.87 1.45 6.13
N LEU A 181 -5.65 0.91 6.19
CA LEU A 181 -5.30 -0.15 7.12
C LEU A 181 -5.50 0.30 8.57
N GLY A 182 -6.21 -0.54 9.34
CA GLY A 182 -6.63 -0.23 10.71
C GLY A 182 -7.88 0.63 10.82
N LYS A 183 -8.49 1.06 9.70
CA LYS A 183 -9.73 1.85 9.68
C LYS A 183 -10.88 1.15 8.99
N THR A 184 -10.60 0.29 8.01
CA THR A 184 -11.63 -0.47 7.31
C THR A 184 -11.43 -1.98 7.50
N GLY A 185 -12.52 -2.73 7.56
CA GLY A 185 -12.47 -4.20 7.67
C GLY A 185 -12.05 -4.86 6.37
N GLN A 186 -12.57 -4.39 5.24
CA GLN A 186 -12.32 -4.95 3.91
C GLN A 186 -12.17 -3.84 2.86
N ILE A 187 -11.19 -3.98 1.98
CA ILE A 187 -10.93 -3.10 0.85
C ILE A 187 -11.32 -3.82 -0.44
N TYR A 188 -12.11 -3.15 -1.27
CA TYR A 188 -12.53 -3.58 -2.59
C TYR A 188 -11.98 -2.64 -3.65
N TYR A 189 -11.73 -3.17 -4.84
CA TYR A 189 -11.38 -2.41 -6.03
C TYR A 189 -12.47 -2.56 -7.09
N GLN A 190 -12.80 -1.46 -7.75
CA GLN A 190 -13.79 -1.40 -8.81
C GLN A 190 -13.25 -0.52 -9.94
N ALA A 191 -13.14 -1.06 -11.15
CA ALA A 191 -12.47 -0.37 -12.27
C ALA A 191 -13.21 0.87 -12.77
N ASP A 192 -14.55 0.87 -12.67
CA ASP A 192 -15.45 1.98 -13.00
C ASP A 192 -16.77 1.82 -12.24
N ASP A 193 -17.64 2.84 -12.25
CA ASP A 193 -18.92 2.83 -11.49
C ASP A 193 -19.90 1.68 -11.86
N LYS A 194 -19.65 0.92 -12.93
CA LYS A 194 -20.48 -0.19 -13.41
C LYS A 194 -19.85 -1.57 -13.17
N ALA A 195 -18.54 -1.64 -12.94
CA ALA A 195 -17.84 -2.88 -12.67
C ALA A 195 -18.23 -3.47 -11.32
N ASN A 196 -18.23 -4.79 -11.20
CA ASN A 196 -18.44 -5.43 -9.90
C ASN A 196 -17.20 -5.21 -9.01
N PRO A 197 -17.37 -4.75 -7.76
CA PRO A 197 -16.27 -4.57 -6.83
C PRO A 197 -15.65 -5.91 -6.45
N PHE A 198 -14.32 -5.98 -6.53
CA PHE A 198 -13.52 -7.15 -6.20
C PHE A 198 -12.82 -6.98 -4.86
N ASN A 199 -12.89 -7.96 -3.96
CA ASN A 199 -12.21 -7.89 -2.66
C ASN A 199 -10.69 -8.07 -2.83
N VAL A 200 -9.91 -7.01 -2.58
CA VAL A 200 -8.44 -7.03 -2.66
C VAL A 200 -7.77 -7.18 -1.29
N SER A 201 -8.55 -7.42 -0.24
CA SER A 201 -8.04 -7.58 1.12
C SER A 201 -7.21 -8.86 1.26
N LEU A 202 -6.38 -8.89 2.29
CA LEU A 202 -5.75 -10.13 2.73
C LEU A 202 -6.83 -11.13 3.19
N SER A 203 -6.87 -12.31 2.57
CA SER A 203 -7.89 -13.32 2.81
C SER A 203 -7.42 -14.52 3.64
N ILE A 204 -6.12 -14.61 3.96
CA ILE A 204 -5.47 -15.83 4.49
C ILE A 204 -5.87 -16.19 5.94
N TRP A 205 -6.63 -15.36 6.66
CA TRP A 205 -6.90 -15.58 8.10
C TRP A 205 -8.29 -15.11 8.56
N ARG A 206 -9.32 -15.31 7.73
CA ARG A 206 -10.72 -15.18 8.18
C ARG A 206 -11.21 -16.49 8.79
#